data_AF-A0A124FME0-F1
#
_entry.id   AF-A0A124FME0-F1
#
_cell.length_a   1.000
_cell.length_b   1.000
_cell.length_c   1.000
_cell.angle_alpha   90.00
_cell.angle_beta   90.00
_cell.angle_gamma   90.00
#
_symmetry.space_group_name_H-M   'P 1'
#
loop_
_entity.id
_entity.type
_entity.pdbx_description
1 polymer ?
#
loop_
_entity_poly.entity_id
_entity_poly.type
_entity_poly.pdbx_seq_one_letter_code
_entity_poly.pdbx_strand_id
1 'polypeptide(L)'
;MIFPEDYKYVGTATEARPGDPIYFSTKYLIHFGGEITIYAVETEPGKGFMRPVRSMESFASGDEILEYPEKIDTRNRTRLIHLATDLCQESVTTVIFRGPDEHVTFVHRPDLSAITEIEILDVVPPRPSWLVYVIENLEEAGVLGDLALKFKERVLDLSLYDADDVYFPCTASGLGRSLDSDKVEIDDPLIVGCEVSREVFRGMYPGKEHRFFNTCPLSNDLLVPTGPFITRCCRSERRGITTSRGHRGVVVHWGDGAPRIAEAIRCLAEELKRE
;
A
#
# COMPACT_ATOMS: atom_id res chain seq x y z
N MET A 1 9.42 0.22 17.76
CA MET A 1 8.46 -0.88 17.59
C MET A 1 9.18 -2.22 17.42
N ILE A 2 8.69 -3.28 18.07
CA ILE A 2 9.02 -4.67 17.74
C ILE A 2 7.75 -5.32 17.19
N PHE A 3 7.81 -5.75 15.93
CA PHE A 3 6.71 -6.43 15.26
C PHE A 3 7.29 -7.50 14.35
N PRO A 4 7.15 -8.80 14.69
CA PRO A 4 7.65 -9.91 13.88
C PRO A 4 7.26 -9.77 12.41
N GLU A 5 8.21 -10.05 11.51
CA GLU A 5 7.98 -9.96 10.06
C GLU A 5 6.93 -10.98 9.59
N ASP A 6 6.91 -12.16 10.21
CA ASP A 6 5.97 -13.24 9.94
C ASP A 6 5.72 -14.01 11.26
N TYR A 7 4.49 -14.50 11.45
CA TYR A 7 4.10 -15.27 12.65
C TYR A 7 4.93 -16.56 12.82
N LYS A 8 5.57 -17.09 11.76
CA LYS A 8 6.49 -18.24 11.85
C LYS A 8 7.72 -17.98 12.73
N TYR A 9 7.99 -16.72 13.04
CA TYR A 9 9.07 -16.31 13.95
C TYR A 9 8.61 -16.21 15.40
N VAL A 10 7.33 -16.46 15.67
CA VAL A 10 6.70 -16.40 17.00
C VAL A 10 6.32 -17.79 17.45
N GLY A 11 6.96 -18.26 18.53
CA GLY A 11 6.59 -19.47 19.23
C GLY A 11 5.66 -19.17 20.39
N THR A 12 4.87 -20.17 20.80
CA THR A 12 4.05 -20.11 22.01
C THR A 12 4.36 -21.27 22.92
N ALA A 13 4.43 -21.03 24.22
CA ALA A 13 4.63 -22.08 25.21
C ALA A 13 3.75 -21.82 26.43
N THR A 14 3.21 -22.87 27.04
CA THR A 14 2.57 -22.81 28.37
C THR A 14 3.59 -23.03 29.49
N GLU A 15 4.63 -23.81 29.20
CA GLU A 15 5.82 -23.98 30.02
C GLU A 15 7.06 -23.69 29.15
N ALA A 16 7.89 -22.74 29.57
CA ALA A 16 9.16 -22.44 28.91
C ALA A 16 10.27 -22.35 29.95
N ARG A 17 11.33 -23.16 29.77
CA ARG A 17 12.53 -23.11 30.61
C ARG A 17 13.75 -22.79 29.75
N PRO A 18 14.74 -22.05 30.28
CA PRO A 18 16.03 -21.90 29.61
C PRO A 18 16.62 -23.28 29.24
N GLY A 19 17.02 -23.44 27.98
CA GLY A 19 17.56 -24.69 27.44
C GLY A 19 16.53 -25.62 26.80
N ASP A 20 15.23 -25.36 26.93
CA ASP A 20 14.21 -26.13 26.22
C ASP A 20 14.40 -25.97 24.70
N PRO A 21 14.19 -27.04 23.92
CA PRO A 21 14.30 -26.96 22.47
C PRO A 21 13.11 -26.20 21.89
N ILE A 22 13.38 -25.18 21.06
CA ILE A 22 12.37 -24.42 20.31
C ILE A 22 12.54 -24.61 18.80
N TYR A 23 11.51 -24.27 18.03
CA TYR A 23 11.58 -24.38 16.57
C TYR A 23 12.62 -23.42 16.00
N PHE A 24 13.40 -23.87 15.02
CA PHE A 24 14.62 -23.19 14.56
C PHE A 24 14.41 -21.78 14.00
N SER A 25 13.19 -21.43 13.56
CA SER A 25 12.87 -20.08 13.08
C SER A 25 12.42 -19.15 14.20
N THR A 26 12.12 -19.67 15.39
CA THR A 26 11.60 -18.85 16.50
C THR A 26 12.61 -17.77 16.86
N LYS A 27 12.19 -16.51 16.77
CA LYS A 27 12.94 -15.32 17.22
C LYS A 27 12.28 -14.69 18.45
N TYR A 28 10.98 -14.96 18.65
CA TYR A 28 10.21 -14.49 19.77
C TYR A 28 9.39 -15.63 20.38
N LEU A 29 9.28 -15.67 21.70
CA LEU A 29 8.50 -16.67 22.41
C LEU A 29 7.48 -15.97 23.31
N ILE A 30 6.20 -16.30 23.13
CA ILE A 30 5.12 -15.89 24.03
C ILE A 30 4.89 -17.02 25.03
N HIS A 31 5.16 -16.75 26.31
CA HIS A 31 4.90 -17.68 27.40
C HIS A 31 3.55 -17.34 28.04
N PHE A 32 2.56 -18.22 27.84
CA PHE A 32 1.25 -18.17 28.50
C PHE A 32 1.31 -18.89 29.86
N GLY A 33 2.05 -18.30 30.80
CA GLY A 33 2.17 -18.78 32.18
C GLY A 33 1.14 -18.17 33.11
N GLY A 34 1.43 -18.18 34.42
CA GLY A 34 0.61 -17.45 35.40
C GLY A 34 0.58 -15.94 35.15
N GLU A 35 1.64 -15.41 34.54
CA GLU A 35 1.73 -14.08 33.96
C GLU A 35 2.22 -14.24 32.52
N ILE A 36 1.61 -13.54 31.56
CA ILE A 36 2.07 -13.58 30.16
C ILE A 36 3.40 -12.87 30.08
N THR A 37 4.39 -13.47 29.42
CA THR A 37 5.70 -12.84 29.17
C THR A 37 6.12 -13.07 27.73
N ILE A 38 6.70 -12.05 27.09
CA ILE A 38 7.25 -12.16 25.75
C ILE A 38 8.76 -12.00 25.79
N TYR A 39 9.44 -12.96 25.16
CA TYR A 39 10.88 -13.03 25.10
C TYR A 39 11.39 -12.87 23.67
N ALA A 40 12.53 -12.19 23.51
CA ALA A 40 13.41 -12.38 22.37
C ALA A 40 14.28 -13.62 22.64
N VAL A 41 14.41 -14.51 21.66
CA VAL A 41 15.13 -15.77 21.81
C VAL A 41 16.18 -15.94 20.72
N GLU A 42 17.34 -16.46 21.12
CA GLU A 42 18.35 -16.97 20.19
C GLU A 42 18.52 -18.47 20.39
N THR A 43 18.57 -19.23 19.30
CA THR A 43 18.87 -20.68 19.34
C THR A 43 20.33 -20.95 19.10
N GLU A 44 20.85 -22.02 19.69
CA GLU A 44 22.17 -22.54 19.35
C GLU A 44 22.27 -22.90 17.84
N PRO A 45 23.42 -22.64 17.18
CA PRO A 45 23.65 -23.10 15.81
C PRO A 45 23.56 -24.63 15.71
N GLY A 46 22.91 -25.15 14.67
CA GLY A 46 22.77 -26.59 14.53
C GLY A 46 21.92 -27.04 13.34
N LYS A 47 21.78 -28.36 13.21
CA LYS A 47 20.90 -29.01 12.22
C LYS A 47 19.62 -29.49 12.89
N GLY A 48 18.54 -29.61 12.12
CA GLY A 48 17.24 -30.05 12.61
C GLY A 48 16.28 -28.91 12.92
N PHE A 49 15.02 -29.28 13.14
CA PHE A 49 13.91 -28.34 13.35
C PHE A 49 13.85 -27.78 14.76
N MET A 50 14.31 -28.55 15.75
CA MET A 50 14.30 -28.17 17.16
C MET A 50 15.71 -27.85 17.60
N ARG A 51 15.90 -26.70 18.25
CA ARG A 51 17.21 -26.21 18.68
C ARG A 51 17.16 -25.73 20.13
N PRO A 52 18.17 -26.03 20.95
CA PRO A 52 18.27 -25.49 22.30
C PRO A 52 18.30 -23.97 22.27
N VAL A 53 17.61 -23.35 23.24
CA VAL A 53 17.68 -21.91 23.47
C VAL A 53 19.06 -21.56 24.03
N ARG A 54 19.77 -20.66 23.34
CA ARG A 54 21.05 -20.08 23.76
C ARG A 54 20.83 -18.92 24.74
N SER A 55 19.90 -18.03 24.41
CA SER A 55 19.53 -16.88 25.22
C SER A 55 18.04 -16.57 25.11
N MET A 56 17.50 -15.98 26.18
CA MET A 56 16.10 -15.62 26.30
C MET A 56 16.00 -14.35 27.14
N GLU A 57 15.53 -13.25 26.54
CA GLU A 57 15.45 -11.93 27.18
C GLU A 57 14.02 -11.42 27.13
N SER A 58 13.41 -11.15 28.28
CA SER A 58 12.06 -10.59 28.36
C SER A 58 12.05 -9.10 28.05
N PHE A 59 11.03 -8.64 27.33
CA PHE A 59 10.84 -7.21 27.04
C PHE A 59 9.41 -6.70 27.29
N ALA A 60 8.49 -7.60 27.63
CA ALA A 60 7.14 -7.27 28.09
C ALA A 60 6.61 -8.39 29.00
N SER A 61 5.92 -8.03 30.07
CA SER A 61 5.22 -9.00 30.95
C SER A 61 3.97 -8.42 31.61
N GLY A 62 3.04 -9.30 31.98
CA GLY A 62 1.89 -8.97 32.83
C GLY A 62 1.04 -7.83 32.30
N ASP A 63 0.85 -6.81 33.14
CA ASP A 63 -0.02 -5.67 32.87
C ASP A 63 0.46 -4.77 31.72
N GLU A 64 1.67 -5.02 31.18
CA GLU A 64 2.16 -4.38 29.96
C GLU A 64 1.61 -5.00 28.67
N ILE A 65 0.93 -6.15 28.77
CA ILE A 65 0.46 -6.97 27.66
C ILE A 65 -1.06 -7.03 27.64
N LEU A 66 -1.65 -6.77 26.48
CA LEU A 66 -3.06 -6.98 26.19
C LEU A 66 -3.23 -8.07 25.12
N GLU A 67 -4.11 -9.03 25.33
CA GLU A 67 -4.57 -9.93 24.27
C GLU A 67 -5.78 -9.32 23.55
N TYR A 68 -5.66 -9.13 22.22
CA TYR A 68 -6.79 -8.68 21.42
C TYR A 68 -7.85 -9.78 21.35
N PRO A 69 -9.13 -9.50 21.69
CA PRO A 69 -10.12 -10.54 21.96
C PRO A 69 -10.64 -11.24 20.69
N GLU A 70 -10.57 -10.58 19.54
CA GLU A 70 -11.11 -11.11 18.29
C GLU A 70 -10.02 -11.72 17.43
N LYS A 71 -10.40 -12.72 16.61
CA LYS A 71 -9.49 -13.25 15.58
C LYS A 71 -9.37 -12.24 14.44
N ILE A 72 -8.13 -12.03 13.97
CA ILE A 72 -7.81 -11.04 12.95
C ILE A 72 -6.78 -11.58 11.97
N ASP A 73 -6.75 -11.07 10.73
CA ASP A 73 -5.66 -11.37 9.81
C ASP A 73 -4.32 -10.85 10.38
N THR A 74 -3.50 -11.78 10.87
CA THR A 74 -2.21 -11.48 11.49
C THR A 74 -1.15 -11.05 10.48
N ARG A 75 -1.43 -11.15 9.18
CA ARG A 75 -0.55 -10.65 8.11
C ARG A 75 -0.83 -9.19 7.75
N ASN A 76 -1.96 -8.62 8.17
CA ASN A 76 -2.29 -7.22 7.90
C ASN A 76 -1.56 -6.26 8.87
N ARG A 77 -0.29 -5.99 8.55
CA ARG A 77 0.61 -5.16 9.34
C ARG A 77 0.06 -3.77 9.61
N THR A 78 -0.46 -3.09 8.59
CA THR A 78 -1.03 -1.74 8.74
C THR A 78 -2.14 -1.74 9.78
N ARG A 79 -3.08 -2.68 9.68
CA ARG A 79 -4.20 -2.81 10.63
C ARG A 79 -3.72 -3.15 12.04
N LEU A 80 -2.75 -4.05 12.18
CA LEU A 80 -2.21 -4.42 13.49
C LEU A 80 -1.48 -3.26 14.17
N ILE A 81 -0.73 -2.45 13.41
CA ILE A 81 -0.04 -1.26 13.95
C ILE A 81 -1.07 -0.23 14.44
N HIS A 82 -2.13 0.04 13.67
CA HIS A 82 -3.19 0.95 14.09
C HIS A 82 -3.89 0.46 15.36
N LEU A 83 -4.37 -0.79 15.36
CA LEU A 83 -5.05 -1.36 16.53
C LEU A 83 -4.16 -1.34 17.77
N ALA A 84 -2.88 -1.72 17.62
CA ALA A 84 -1.94 -1.67 18.72
C ALA A 84 -1.72 -0.23 19.21
N THR A 85 -1.64 0.75 18.30
CA THR A 85 -1.48 2.17 18.68
C THR A 85 -2.66 2.65 19.53
N ASP A 86 -3.89 2.28 19.14
CA ASP A 86 -5.09 2.68 19.86
C ASP A 86 -5.22 2.00 21.24
N LEU A 87 -4.74 0.75 21.33
CA LEU A 87 -4.85 -0.10 22.53
C LEU A 87 -3.68 0.04 23.51
N CYS A 88 -2.49 0.42 23.04
CA CYS A 88 -1.33 0.68 23.90
C CYS A 88 -1.49 2.01 24.62
N GLN A 89 -2.34 2.01 25.64
CA GLN A 89 -2.60 3.13 26.54
C GLN A 89 -2.12 2.79 27.95
N GLU A 90 -1.81 3.83 28.74
CA GLU A 90 -1.40 3.71 30.14
C GLU A 90 -0.18 2.77 30.32
N SER A 91 -0.37 1.61 30.95
CA SER A 91 0.68 0.60 31.18
C SER A 91 0.87 -0.36 30.02
N VAL A 92 -0.12 -0.48 29.11
CA VAL A 92 -0.06 -1.45 28.00
C VAL A 92 0.93 -0.95 26.95
N THR A 93 1.96 -1.75 26.71
CA THR A 93 2.97 -1.48 25.67
C THR A 93 2.95 -2.51 24.56
N THR A 94 2.25 -3.63 24.74
CA THR A 94 2.24 -4.74 23.78
C THR A 94 0.84 -5.30 23.58
N VAL A 95 0.45 -5.51 22.32
CA VAL A 95 -0.80 -6.21 21.99
C VAL A 95 -0.48 -7.51 21.27
N ILE A 96 -1.03 -8.62 21.77
CA ILE A 96 -0.99 -9.94 21.14
C ILE A 96 -2.21 -10.10 20.26
N PHE A 97 -2.01 -10.56 19.03
CA PHE A 97 -3.05 -10.82 18.04
C PHE A 97 -3.05 -12.29 17.65
N ARG A 98 -4.25 -12.83 17.40
CA ARG A 98 -4.47 -14.24 17.03
C ARG A 98 -5.20 -14.35 15.70
N GLY A 99 -4.68 -15.21 14.83
CA GLY A 99 -5.24 -15.52 13.53
C GLY A 99 -6.44 -16.47 13.59
N PRO A 100 -7.28 -16.51 12.55
CA PRO A 100 -8.28 -17.56 12.34
C PRO A 100 -7.73 -18.98 12.50
N ASP A 101 -6.49 -19.17 12.06
CA ASP A 101 -5.71 -20.42 12.08
C ASP A 101 -4.88 -20.63 13.35
N GLU A 102 -5.16 -19.89 14.42
CA GLU A 102 -4.52 -19.95 15.75
C GLU A 102 -3.07 -19.48 15.82
N HIS A 103 -2.45 -19.10 14.69
CA HIS A 103 -1.14 -18.46 14.74
C HIS A 103 -1.23 -17.11 15.45
N VAL A 104 -0.22 -16.80 16.25
CA VAL A 104 -0.17 -15.54 17.00
C VAL A 104 0.99 -14.67 16.54
N THR A 105 0.79 -13.36 16.68
CA THR A 105 1.84 -12.36 16.55
C THR A 105 1.60 -11.28 17.59
N PHE A 106 2.48 -10.29 17.68
CA PHE A 106 2.32 -9.17 18.59
C PHE A 106 2.88 -7.89 17.98
N VAL A 107 2.44 -6.76 18.51
CA VAL A 107 3.03 -5.45 18.25
C VAL A 107 3.41 -4.82 19.59
N HIS A 108 4.71 -4.65 19.82
CA HIS A 108 5.26 -4.01 21.02
C HIS A 108 5.75 -2.59 20.68
N ARG A 109 5.32 -1.62 21.48
CA ARG A 109 5.57 -0.18 21.32
C ARG A 109 5.30 0.25 19.87
N PRO A 110 4.03 0.24 19.45
CA PRO A 110 3.64 0.51 18.07
C PRO A 110 4.13 1.89 17.61
N ASP A 111 4.42 2.01 16.33
CA ASP A 111 4.95 3.23 15.73
C ASP A 111 4.27 3.47 14.38
N LEU A 112 3.43 4.50 14.31
CA LEU A 112 2.73 4.88 13.08
C LEU A 112 3.67 5.37 11.98
N SER A 113 4.89 5.82 12.31
CA SER A 113 5.89 6.23 11.32
C SER A 113 6.43 5.04 10.50
N ALA A 114 6.20 3.81 10.95
CA ALA A 114 6.52 2.60 10.20
C ALA A 114 5.53 2.31 9.05
N ILE A 115 4.40 3.04 8.98
CA ILE A 115 3.43 2.91 7.89
C ILE A 115 3.76 3.95 6.81
N THR A 116 4.05 3.46 5.61
CA THR A 116 4.37 4.33 4.46
C THR A 116 3.09 4.76 3.73
N GLU A 117 2.90 6.06 3.54
CA GLU A 117 1.82 6.60 2.71
C GLU A 117 2.19 6.56 1.23
N ILE A 118 1.33 5.96 0.40
CA ILE A 118 1.43 5.97 -1.05
C ILE A 118 0.30 6.84 -1.62
N GLU A 119 0.64 7.87 -2.39
CA GLU A 119 -0.33 8.68 -3.10
C GLU A 119 -0.87 7.93 -4.33
N ILE A 120 -2.19 7.85 -4.47
CA ILE A 120 -2.84 7.40 -5.70
C ILE A 120 -3.11 8.64 -6.54
N LEU A 121 -2.33 8.80 -7.61
CA LEU A 121 -2.51 9.90 -8.57
C LEU A 121 -3.34 9.41 -9.76
N ASP A 122 -4.56 9.93 -9.91
CA ASP A 122 -5.45 9.57 -11.01
C ASP A 122 -6.34 10.75 -11.43
N VAL A 123 -7.21 10.53 -12.42
CA VAL A 123 -8.18 11.51 -12.89
C VAL A 123 -9.61 10.97 -12.73
N VAL A 124 -10.55 11.88 -12.52
CA VAL A 124 -12.00 11.61 -12.40
C VAL A 124 -12.77 12.59 -13.27
N PRO A 125 -13.99 12.27 -13.75
CA PRO A 125 -14.76 11.05 -13.53
C PRO A 125 -14.28 9.81 -14.33
N PRO A 126 -14.75 8.59 -13.98
CA PRO A 126 -15.74 8.28 -12.93
C PRO A 126 -15.20 8.43 -11.50
N ARG A 127 -16.10 8.47 -10.50
CA ARG A 127 -15.77 8.41 -9.07
C ARG A 127 -16.31 7.10 -8.46
N PRO A 128 -15.52 6.33 -7.69
CA PRO A 128 -14.06 6.48 -7.53
C PRO A 128 -13.33 6.33 -8.87
N SER A 129 -12.10 6.85 -8.96
CA SER A 129 -11.27 6.57 -10.12
C SER A 129 -10.96 5.07 -10.19
N TRP A 130 -10.67 4.53 -11.37
CA TRP A 130 -10.41 3.10 -11.50
C TRP A 130 -9.22 2.64 -10.65
N LEU A 131 -8.13 3.41 -10.57
CA LEU A 131 -6.98 3.02 -9.77
C LEU A 131 -7.32 3.00 -8.27
N VAL A 132 -8.06 4.01 -7.79
CA VAL A 132 -8.56 4.07 -6.40
C VAL A 132 -9.42 2.84 -6.12
N TYR A 133 -10.44 2.59 -6.96
CA TYR A 133 -11.33 1.44 -6.83
C TYR A 133 -10.57 0.12 -6.71
N VAL A 134 -9.58 -0.12 -7.58
CA VAL A 134 -8.82 -1.39 -7.53
C VAL A 134 -7.96 -1.49 -6.28
N ILE A 135 -7.32 -0.41 -5.85
CA ILE A 135 -6.46 -0.43 -4.66
C ILE A 135 -7.30 -0.63 -3.39
N GLU A 136 -8.44 0.04 -3.24
CA GLU A 136 -9.36 -0.17 -2.12
C GLU A 136 -9.80 -1.64 -2.02
N ASN A 137 -10.21 -2.25 -3.14
CA ASN A 137 -10.57 -3.68 -3.18
C ASN A 137 -9.39 -4.61 -2.81
N LEU A 138 -8.15 -4.25 -3.19
CA LEU A 138 -6.95 -5.00 -2.83
C LEU A 138 -6.64 -4.87 -1.32
N GLU A 139 -6.85 -3.70 -0.72
CA GLU A 139 -6.70 -3.48 0.71
C GLU A 139 -7.77 -4.22 1.52
N GLU A 140 -9.04 -4.14 1.12
CA GLU A 140 -10.15 -4.85 1.75
C GLU A 140 -9.96 -6.37 1.68
N ALA A 141 -9.42 -6.88 0.57
CA ALA A 141 -9.08 -8.29 0.40
C ALA A 141 -7.81 -8.73 1.15
N GLY A 142 -7.12 -7.81 1.85
CA GLY A 142 -5.89 -8.11 2.60
C GLY A 142 -4.66 -8.39 1.74
N VAL A 143 -4.72 -8.16 0.42
CA VAL A 143 -3.67 -8.52 -0.54
C VAL A 143 -2.38 -7.72 -0.31
N LEU A 144 -2.50 -6.52 0.25
CA LEU A 144 -1.42 -5.58 0.50
C LEU A 144 -1.08 -5.44 1.99
N GLY A 145 -1.75 -6.22 2.86
CA GLY A 145 -1.69 -6.05 4.31
C GLY A 145 -0.28 -6.25 4.87
N ASP A 146 0.55 -7.07 4.24
CA ASP A 146 1.91 -7.39 4.67
C ASP A 146 2.93 -6.28 4.37
N LEU A 147 2.54 -5.23 3.65
CA LEU A 147 3.46 -4.20 3.15
C LEU A 147 3.62 -3.00 4.09
N ALA A 148 2.80 -2.89 5.15
CA ALA A 148 2.74 -1.72 6.03
C ALA A 148 2.54 -0.40 5.25
N LEU A 149 1.61 -0.42 4.28
CA LEU A 149 1.25 0.74 3.46
C LEU A 149 -0.11 1.29 3.89
N LYS A 150 -0.32 2.57 3.60
CA LYS A 150 -1.63 3.21 3.53
C LYS A 150 -1.72 4.04 2.25
N PHE A 151 -2.92 4.22 1.72
CA PHE A 151 -3.10 4.93 0.46
C PHE A 151 -3.87 6.23 0.64
N LYS A 152 -3.46 7.24 -0.13
CA LYS A 152 -4.09 8.56 -0.14
C LYS A 152 -4.53 8.91 -1.55
N GLU A 153 -5.84 9.00 -1.76
CA GLU A 153 -6.40 9.47 -3.02
C GLU A 153 -6.02 10.94 -3.27
N ARG A 154 -5.41 11.19 -4.43
CA ARG A 154 -5.26 12.53 -5.00
C ARG A 154 -5.70 12.47 -6.45
N VAL A 155 -6.89 12.98 -6.73
CA VAL A 155 -7.48 12.97 -8.08
C VAL A 155 -7.66 14.36 -8.64
N LEU A 156 -7.40 14.51 -9.94
CA LEU A 156 -7.75 15.70 -10.69
C LEU A 156 -9.15 15.54 -11.28
N ASP A 157 -10.06 16.45 -10.93
CA ASP A 157 -11.44 16.45 -11.43
C ASP A 157 -11.55 17.19 -12.76
N LEU A 158 -11.83 16.44 -13.82
CA LEU A 158 -11.96 16.95 -15.18
C LEU A 158 -13.29 17.69 -15.42
N SER A 159 -14.31 17.47 -14.59
CA SER A 159 -15.60 18.18 -14.70
C SER A 159 -15.47 19.69 -14.48
N LEU A 160 -14.39 20.12 -13.79
CA LEU A 160 -14.05 21.53 -13.59
C LEU A 160 -13.73 22.27 -14.90
N TYR A 161 -13.51 21.52 -15.98
CA TYR A 161 -13.19 22.04 -17.30
C TYR A 161 -14.30 21.79 -18.32
N ASP A 162 -15.50 21.36 -17.89
CA ASP A 162 -16.60 21.09 -18.81
C ASP A 162 -17.13 22.39 -19.41
N ALA A 163 -17.02 22.51 -20.73
CA ALA A 163 -17.44 23.68 -21.50
C ALA A 163 -17.70 23.27 -22.95
N ASP A 164 -18.45 24.11 -23.68
CA ASP A 164 -18.82 23.82 -25.07
C ASP A 164 -17.59 23.63 -25.96
N ASP A 165 -16.51 24.38 -25.75
CA ASP A 165 -15.31 24.33 -26.59
C ASP A 165 -14.29 23.25 -26.19
N VAL A 166 -14.63 22.40 -25.22
CA VAL A 166 -13.74 21.40 -24.62
C VAL A 166 -13.98 20.00 -25.19
N TYR A 167 -12.88 19.28 -25.42
CA TYR A 167 -12.89 17.86 -25.77
C TYR A 167 -12.07 17.05 -24.76
N PHE A 168 -12.71 16.03 -24.18
CA PHE A 168 -12.12 15.08 -23.26
C PHE A 168 -11.56 13.85 -23.99
N PRO A 169 -10.74 13.00 -23.34
CA PRO A 169 -10.08 11.89 -24.01
C PRO A 169 -11.03 10.76 -24.41
N CYS A 170 -12.08 10.54 -23.61
CA CYS A 170 -12.94 9.37 -23.72
C CYS A 170 -14.34 9.60 -23.18
N THR A 171 -15.34 9.03 -23.86
CA THR A 171 -16.75 8.94 -23.44
C THR A 171 -16.94 8.30 -22.06
N ALA A 172 -16.03 7.42 -21.63
CA ALA A 172 -16.10 6.75 -20.33
C ALA A 172 -16.08 7.70 -19.13
N SER A 173 -15.63 8.95 -19.33
CA SER A 173 -15.72 9.99 -18.30
C SER A 173 -17.15 10.49 -18.08
N GLY A 174 -18.08 10.26 -19.01
CA GLY A 174 -19.45 10.79 -18.96
C GLY A 174 -19.52 12.32 -19.04
N LEU A 175 -18.42 12.98 -19.39
CA LEU A 175 -18.35 14.42 -19.63
C LEU A 175 -18.88 14.75 -21.03
N GLY A 176 -18.77 16.01 -21.46
CA GLY A 176 -19.22 16.50 -22.76
C GLY A 176 -18.51 15.85 -23.96
N ARG A 177 -18.07 16.65 -24.92
CA ARG A 177 -17.50 16.12 -26.17
C ARG A 177 -16.23 15.33 -25.90
N SER A 178 -16.02 14.22 -26.60
CA SER A 178 -14.84 13.38 -26.43
C SER A 178 -14.19 12.98 -27.75
N LEU A 179 -12.86 12.86 -27.72
CA LEU A 179 -12.04 12.57 -28.90
C LEU A 179 -12.23 11.16 -29.48
N ASP A 180 -12.78 10.23 -28.70
CA ASP A 180 -13.02 8.84 -29.11
C ASP A 180 -14.36 8.65 -29.86
N SER A 181 -15.31 9.58 -29.72
CA SER A 181 -16.64 9.47 -30.35
C SER A 181 -17.03 10.67 -31.20
N ASP A 182 -16.66 11.88 -30.80
CA ASP A 182 -17.11 13.11 -31.43
C ASP A 182 -16.15 13.60 -32.51
N LYS A 183 -16.74 14.13 -33.58
CA LYS A 183 -15.98 14.90 -34.57
C LYS A 183 -15.65 16.28 -34.00
N VAL A 184 -14.41 16.73 -34.17
CA VAL A 184 -13.99 18.06 -33.73
C VAL A 184 -14.39 19.10 -34.75
N GLU A 185 -15.53 19.73 -34.52
CA GLU A 185 -16.08 20.78 -35.39
C GLU A 185 -15.64 22.19 -35.00
N ILE A 186 -15.22 22.38 -33.76
CA ILE A 186 -14.81 23.69 -33.21
C ILE A 186 -13.43 24.08 -33.73
N ASP A 187 -13.26 25.36 -34.07
CA ASP A 187 -11.95 25.96 -34.36
C ASP A 187 -11.23 26.31 -33.06
N ASP A 188 -9.95 25.96 -32.94
CA ASP A 188 -9.13 26.11 -31.73
C ASP A 188 -9.77 25.53 -30.43
N PRO A 189 -10.16 24.23 -30.44
CA PRO A 189 -10.76 23.59 -29.27
C PRO A 189 -9.76 23.48 -28.12
N LEU A 190 -10.27 23.40 -26.89
CA LEU A 190 -9.47 23.04 -25.74
C LEU A 190 -9.48 21.52 -25.53
N ILE A 191 -8.31 20.89 -25.65
CA ILE A 191 -8.14 19.48 -25.35
C ILE A 191 -7.74 19.32 -23.88
N VAL A 192 -8.63 18.75 -23.07
CA VAL A 192 -8.38 18.40 -21.67
C VAL A 192 -8.00 16.93 -21.60
N GLY A 193 -6.71 16.65 -21.42
CA GLY A 193 -6.24 15.26 -21.48
C GLY A 193 -4.74 15.12 -21.26
N CYS A 194 -4.23 13.91 -21.43
CA CYS A 194 -2.80 13.66 -21.34
C CYS A 194 -2.12 13.86 -22.70
N GLU A 195 -0.81 13.67 -22.75
CA GLU A 195 -0.02 13.78 -23.99
C GLU A 195 -0.55 12.88 -25.12
N VAL A 196 -1.14 11.72 -24.79
CA VAL A 196 -1.75 10.82 -25.78
C VAL A 196 -3.01 11.42 -26.39
N SER A 197 -3.87 12.09 -25.60
CA SER A 197 -5.04 12.80 -26.13
C SER A 197 -4.63 13.89 -27.14
N ARG A 198 -3.54 14.61 -26.84
CA ARG A 198 -2.99 15.62 -27.77
C ARG A 198 -2.44 14.99 -29.05
N GLU A 199 -1.76 13.86 -28.97
CA GLU A 199 -1.25 13.14 -30.14
C GLU A 199 -2.38 12.57 -31.00
N VAL A 200 -3.41 12.00 -30.36
CA VAL A 200 -4.63 11.53 -31.04
C VAL A 200 -5.29 12.69 -31.80
N PHE A 201 -5.46 13.85 -31.15
CA PHE A 201 -6.01 15.03 -31.82
C PHE A 201 -5.17 15.45 -33.04
N ARG A 202 -3.85 15.59 -32.88
CA ARG A 202 -2.94 16.00 -33.96
C ARG A 202 -2.90 15.00 -35.12
N GLY A 203 -3.06 13.71 -34.83
CA GLY A 203 -3.14 12.66 -35.84
C GLY A 203 -4.45 12.69 -36.62
N MET A 204 -5.58 12.91 -35.94
CA MET A 204 -6.91 12.97 -36.56
C MET A 204 -7.17 14.28 -37.31
N TYR A 205 -6.60 15.40 -36.84
CA TYR A 205 -6.80 16.74 -37.40
C TYR A 205 -5.46 17.44 -37.71
N PRO A 206 -4.69 16.96 -38.70
CA PRO A 206 -3.39 17.55 -39.04
C PRO A 206 -3.51 19.04 -39.41
N GLY A 207 -2.68 19.88 -38.79
CA GLY A 207 -2.64 21.32 -39.04
C GLY A 207 -3.76 22.14 -38.39
N LYS A 208 -4.65 21.52 -37.60
CA LYS A 208 -5.66 22.23 -36.83
C LYS A 208 -5.08 22.77 -35.52
N GLU A 209 -5.28 24.05 -35.27
CA GLU A 209 -4.91 24.70 -34.00
C GLU A 209 -5.74 24.14 -32.83
N HIS A 210 -5.17 24.14 -31.63
CA HIS A 210 -5.83 23.71 -30.40
C HIS A 210 -5.12 24.29 -29.17
N ARG A 211 -5.91 24.52 -28.12
CA ARG A 211 -5.40 24.70 -26.76
C ARG A 211 -5.27 23.34 -26.09
N PHE A 212 -4.34 23.22 -25.13
CA PHE A 212 -4.10 21.97 -24.43
C PHE A 212 -3.95 22.18 -22.93
N PHE A 213 -4.73 21.44 -22.17
CA PHE A 213 -4.62 21.35 -20.73
C PHE A 213 -4.15 19.94 -20.35
N ASN A 214 -2.92 19.84 -19.83
CA ASN A 214 -2.28 18.57 -19.52
C ASN A 214 -2.76 18.00 -18.19
N THR A 215 -3.37 16.82 -18.22
CA THR A 215 -3.85 16.10 -17.04
C THR A 215 -2.91 14.96 -16.61
N CYS A 216 -1.77 14.76 -17.29
CA CYS A 216 -0.86 13.65 -17.00
C CYS A 216 -0.18 13.83 -15.62
N PRO A 217 -0.37 12.93 -14.64
CA PRO A 217 0.20 13.10 -13.29
C PRO A 217 1.74 13.12 -13.27
N LEU A 218 2.37 12.65 -14.35
CA LEU A 218 3.83 12.62 -14.49
C LEU A 218 4.43 13.91 -15.09
N SER A 219 3.62 14.77 -15.70
CA SER A 219 4.12 15.95 -16.43
C SER A 219 3.30 17.22 -16.23
N ASN A 220 2.29 17.21 -15.35
CA ASN A 220 1.52 18.40 -14.99
C ASN A 220 1.88 18.89 -13.57
N ASP A 221 1.61 20.17 -13.28
CA ASP A 221 1.94 20.79 -11.99
C ASP A 221 0.79 20.72 -10.95
N LEU A 222 -0.39 20.25 -11.34
CA LEU A 222 -1.59 20.19 -10.50
C LEU A 222 -1.68 18.90 -9.69
N LEU A 223 -1.17 17.79 -10.24
CA LEU A 223 -1.17 16.48 -9.63
C LEU A 223 0.26 15.96 -9.43
N VAL A 224 1.11 16.86 -8.92
CA VAL A 224 2.50 16.56 -8.60
C VAL A 224 2.58 15.67 -7.36
N PRO A 225 3.34 14.57 -7.38
CA PRO A 225 3.58 13.77 -6.19
C PRO A 225 4.27 14.59 -5.08
N THR A 226 3.84 14.40 -3.84
CA THR A 226 4.49 14.95 -2.63
C THR A 226 5.14 13.87 -1.76
N GLY A 227 5.00 12.61 -2.16
CA GLY A 227 5.56 11.44 -1.51
C GLY A 227 5.61 10.27 -2.50
N PRO A 228 5.91 9.05 -2.01
CA PRO A 228 5.81 7.86 -2.84
C PRO A 228 4.43 7.76 -3.50
N PHE A 229 4.38 7.35 -4.76
CA PHE A 229 3.12 7.40 -5.52
C PHE A 229 2.90 6.24 -6.49
N ILE A 230 1.64 6.02 -6.85
CA ILE A 230 1.21 5.17 -7.94
C ILE A 230 0.31 5.96 -8.89
N THR A 231 0.52 5.78 -10.19
CA THR A 231 -0.30 6.41 -11.24
C THR A 231 -0.50 5.47 -12.41
N ARG A 232 -1.47 5.78 -13.29
CA ARG A 232 -1.69 5.04 -14.53
C ARG A 232 -1.14 5.77 -15.75
N CYS A 233 -0.69 5.00 -16.74
CA CYS A 233 -0.35 5.51 -18.07
C CYS A 233 -0.75 4.51 -19.17
N CYS A 234 -1.26 4.99 -20.31
CA CYS A 234 -1.55 4.14 -21.46
C CYS A 234 -0.32 3.84 -22.34
N ARG A 235 0.81 4.49 -22.07
CA ARG A 235 2.09 4.24 -22.74
C ARG A 235 2.84 3.12 -22.03
N SER A 236 2.89 1.95 -22.64
CA SER A 236 3.49 0.75 -22.05
C SER A 236 4.97 0.93 -21.69
N GLU A 237 5.70 1.75 -22.45
CA GLU A 237 7.10 2.08 -22.22
C GLU A 237 7.35 2.93 -20.95
N ARG A 238 6.30 3.56 -20.41
CA ARG A 238 6.37 4.31 -19.14
C ARG A 238 6.04 3.46 -17.92
N ARG A 239 5.66 2.19 -18.10
CA ARG A 239 5.31 1.27 -17.01
C ARG A 239 6.53 0.92 -16.17
N GLY A 240 6.32 0.75 -14.87
CA GLY A 240 7.34 0.30 -13.92
C GLY A 240 7.75 1.38 -12.92
N ILE A 241 8.83 1.10 -12.19
CA ILE A 241 9.38 2.01 -11.19
C ILE A 241 9.88 3.28 -11.87
N THR A 242 9.56 4.43 -11.29
CA THR A 242 9.92 5.74 -11.80
C THR A 242 10.27 6.70 -10.66
N THR A 243 10.76 7.88 -11.03
CA THR A 243 10.95 9.00 -10.12
C THR A 243 10.35 10.24 -10.77
N SER A 244 9.46 10.91 -10.05
CA SER A 244 8.89 12.18 -10.48
C SER A 244 9.05 13.20 -9.35
N ARG A 245 9.58 14.38 -9.70
CA ARG A 245 9.80 15.49 -8.75
C ARG A 245 10.54 15.10 -7.46
N GLY A 246 11.46 14.13 -7.55
CA GLY A 246 12.25 13.64 -6.41
C GLY A 246 11.59 12.52 -5.61
N HIS A 247 10.36 12.14 -5.94
CA HIS A 247 9.65 11.06 -5.26
C HIS A 247 9.67 9.78 -6.09
N ARG A 248 9.93 8.64 -5.44
CA ARG A 248 9.84 7.31 -6.02
C ARG A 248 8.38 6.96 -6.29
N GLY A 249 8.07 6.35 -7.42
CA GLY A 249 6.73 5.85 -7.68
C GLY A 249 6.70 4.69 -8.63
N VAL A 250 5.50 4.21 -8.94
CA VAL A 250 5.27 3.15 -9.91
C VAL A 250 4.15 3.53 -10.87
N VAL A 251 4.38 3.27 -12.15
CA VAL A 251 3.40 3.50 -13.20
C VAL A 251 2.85 2.16 -13.64
N VAL A 252 1.52 2.01 -13.60
CA VAL A 252 0.82 0.83 -14.13
C VAL A 252 0.15 1.17 -15.46
N HIS A 253 -0.06 0.16 -16.31
CA HIS A 253 -0.75 0.37 -17.57
C HIS A 253 -2.26 0.57 -17.35
N TRP A 254 -2.93 1.34 -18.20
CA TRP A 254 -4.39 1.53 -18.12
C TRP A 254 -5.19 0.23 -18.18
N GLY A 255 -4.68 -0.76 -18.92
CA GLY A 255 -5.26 -2.10 -19.01
C GLY A 255 -4.75 -3.10 -17.95
N ASP A 256 -3.94 -2.67 -16.98
CA ASP A 256 -3.51 -3.56 -15.90
C ASP A 256 -4.67 -3.76 -14.90
N GLY A 257 -4.98 -5.03 -14.62
CA GLY A 257 -5.94 -5.44 -13.59
C GLY A 257 -5.31 -5.61 -12.21
N ALA A 258 -6.14 -5.99 -11.23
CA ALA A 258 -5.76 -6.11 -9.82
C ALA A 258 -4.45 -6.89 -9.55
N PRO A 259 -4.18 -8.07 -10.17
CA PRO A 259 -2.93 -8.78 -9.91
C PRO A 259 -1.67 -7.99 -10.30
N ARG A 260 -1.72 -7.26 -11.41
CA ARG A 260 -0.58 -6.46 -11.89
C ARG A 260 -0.40 -5.19 -11.09
N ILE A 261 -1.49 -4.59 -10.62
CA ILE A 261 -1.45 -3.42 -9.73
C ILE A 261 -0.86 -3.82 -8.37
N ALA A 262 -1.30 -4.96 -7.80
CA ALA A 262 -0.74 -5.48 -6.56
C ALA A 262 0.76 -5.77 -6.69
N GLU A 263 1.20 -6.39 -7.79
CA GLU A 263 2.62 -6.63 -8.07
C GLU A 263 3.41 -5.32 -8.15
N ALA A 264 2.89 -4.31 -8.86
CA ALA A 264 3.53 -3.01 -8.96
C ALA A 264 3.69 -2.32 -7.60
N ILE A 265 2.68 -2.41 -6.72
CA ILE A 265 2.74 -1.89 -5.35
C ILE A 265 3.80 -2.64 -4.52
N ARG A 266 3.88 -3.97 -4.65
CA ARG A 266 4.94 -4.76 -3.98
C ARG A 266 6.33 -4.36 -4.45
N CYS A 267 6.53 -4.21 -5.76
CA CYS A 267 7.79 -3.72 -6.29
C CYS A 267 8.14 -2.34 -5.73
N LEU A 268 7.18 -1.42 -5.66
CA LEU A 268 7.40 -0.09 -5.08
C LEU A 268 7.76 -0.19 -3.59
N ALA A 269 7.04 -1.00 -2.82
CA ALA A 269 7.32 -1.20 -1.39
C ALA A 269 8.74 -1.73 -1.15
N GLU A 270 9.20 -2.67 -1.97
CA GLU A 270 10.57 -3.20 -1.90
C GLU A 270 11.63 -2.17 -2.29
N GLU A 271 11.38 -1.32 -3.27
CA GLU A 271 12.29 -0.22 -3.61
C GLU A 271 12.38 0.82 -2.49
N LEU A 272 11.26 1.15 -1.84
CA LEU A 272 11.22 2.10 -0.73
C LEU A 272 11.96 1.60 0.52
N LYS A 273 12.04 0.28 0.74
CA LYS A 273 12.82 -0.32 1.85
C LYS A 273 14.34 -0.25 1.63
N ARG A 274 14.81 0.00 0.40
CA ARG A 274 16.23 0.04 0.06
C ARG A 274 16.86 1.44 0.18
N GLU A 275 16.03 2.47 0.29
CA GLU A 275 16.45 3.88 0.47
C GLU A 275 16.75 4.17 1.94
#